data_AF-A0A439LXS0-F1
#
_entry.id   AF-A0A439LXS0-F1
#
_cell.length_a   1.000
_cell.length_b   1.000
_cell.length_c   1.000
_cell.angle_alpha   90.00
_cell.angle_beta   90.00
_cell.angle_gamma   90.00
#
_symmetry.space_group_name_H-M   'P 1'
#
loop_
_entity.id
_entity.type
_entity.pdbx_description
1 polymer ?
#
loop_
_entity_poly.entity_id
_entity_poly.type
_entity_poly.pdbx_seq_one_letter_code
_entity_poly.pdbx_strand_id
1 'polypeptide(L)' 'MGTYRAPVLTGNPAIQELDRIVRASKREQREIMAKAGVTNAAYGNWKRGVFEPTLSSLQAVAGVLGYRVALIPEEPGK' A
#
# COMPACT_ATOMS: atom_id res chain seq x y z
N MET A 1 11.78 21.37 -1.40
CA MET A 1 11.07 20.91 -0.18
C MET A 1 10.80 19.42 -0.31
N GLY A 2 11.32 18.59 0.59
CA GLY A 2 11.01 17.16 0.58
C GLY A 2 9.53 16.96 0.92
N THR A 3 8.80 16.15 0.16
CA THR A 3 7.42 15.79 0.48
C THR A 3 7.43 14.93 1.74
N TYR A 4 6.96 15.49 2.85
CA TYR A 4 6.81 14.74 4.10
C TYR A 4 5.87 13.55 3.87
N ARG A 5 6.39 12.34 4.01
CA ARG A 5 5.64 11.09 3.86
C ARG A 5 5.55 10.40 5.21
N ALA A 6 4.35 10.41 5.81
CA ALA A 6 4.09 9.77 7.10
C ALA A 6 4.64 8.33 7.15
N PRO A 7 5.28 7.93 8.26
CA PRO A 7 5.85 6.60 8.44
C PRO A 7 4.77 5.50 8.42
N VAL A 8 5.17 4.27 8.11
CA VAL A 8 4.34 3.07 8.27
C VAL A 8 4.55 2.56 9.68
N LEU A 9 3.48 2.52 10.47
CA LEU A 9 3.47 2.11 11.88
C LEU A 9 2.75 0.78 12.10
N THR A 10 2.03 0.27 11.10
CA THR A 10 1.36 -1.03 11.16
C THR A 10 2.34 -2.19 11.05
N GLY A 11 2.03 -3.29 11.75
CA GLY A 11 2.71 -4.58 11.59
C GLY A 11 2.25 -5.38 10.35
N ASN A 12 1.27 -4.90 9.57
CA ASN A 12 0.79 -5.61 8.39
C ASN A 12 1.85 -5.60 7.26
N PRO A 13 2.43 -6.76 6.86
CA PRO A 13 3.48 -6.83 5.85
C PRO A 13 3.00 -6.41 4.46
N ALA A 14 1.73 -6.61 4.11
CA ALA A 14 1.19 -6.17 2.83
C ALA A 14 1.16 -4.64 2.71
N ILE A 15 0.87 -3.92 3.81
CA ILE A 15 0.89 -2.45 3.82
C ILE A 15 2.32 -1.92 3.78
N GLN A 16 3.25 -2.55 4.49
CA GLN A 16 4.68 -2.20 4.45
C GLN A 16 5.23 -2.34 3.03
N GLU A 17 4.94 -3.46 2.37
CA GLU A 17 5.36 -3.72 1.00
C GLU A 17 4.69 -2.75 0.01
N LEU A 18 3.39 -2.51 0.16
CA LEU A 18 2.68 -1.54 -0.68
C LEU A 18 3.27 -0.12 -0.55
N ASP A 19 3.56 0.35 0.68
CA ASP A 19 4.19 1.66 0.89
C ASP A 19 5.62 1.73 0.35
N ARG A 20 6.39 0.64 0.45
CA ARG A 20 7.70 0.52 -0.21
C ARG A 20 7.59 0.74 -1.72
N ILE A 21 6.63 0.07 -2.38
CA ILE A 21 6.38 0.20 -3.83
C ILE A 21 5.92 1.62 -4.18
N VAL A 22 5.00 2.20 -3.41
CA VAL A 22 4.52 3.59 -3.60
C VAL A 22 5.66 4.60 -3.44
N ARG A 23 6.60 4.38 -2.51
CA ARG A 23 7.80 5.21 -2.33
C ARG A 23 8.81 5.08 -3.45
N ALA A 24 9.00 3.88 -3.96
CA ALA A 24 9.86 3.62 -5.11
C ALA A 24 9.29 4.20 -6.42
N SER A 25 7.97 4.41 -6.48
CA SER A 25 7.34 5.03 -7.65
C SER A 25 7.77 6.49 -7.82
N LYS A 26 7.98 6.92 -9.07
CA LYS A 26 8.22 8.34 -9.43
C LYS A 26 6.92 9.17 -9.45
N ARG A 27 5.83 8.64 -8.91
CA ARG A 27 4.48 9.23 -8.97
C ARG A 27 4.06 9.74 -7.60
N GLU A 28 3.18 10.72 -7.59
CA GLU A 28 2.64 11.23 -6.33
C GLU A 28 1.68 10.23 -5.68
N GLN A 29 1.79 10.06 -4.35
CA GLN A 29 0.87 9.20 -3.59
C GLN A 29 -0.59 9.59 -3.86
N ARG A 30 -0.89 10.89 -3.89
CA ARG A 30 -2.25 11.38 -4.15
C ARG A 30 -2.77 10.95 -5.52
N GLU A 31 -1.92 10.96 -6.54
CA GLU A 31 -2.28 10.53 -7.89
C GLU A 31 -2.54 9.01 -7.95
N ILE A 32 -1.68 8.21 -7.31
CA ILE A 32 -1.85 6.75 -7.24
C ILE A 32 -3.16 6.40 -6.54
N MET A 33 -3.38 6.96 -5.35
CA MET A 33 -4.57 6.67 -4.54
C MET A 33 -5.84 7.11 -5.26
N ALA A 34 -5.85 8.29 -5.88
CA ALA A 34 -7.00 8.78 -6.64
C ALA A 34 -7.36 7.84 -7.80
N LYS A 35 -6.38 7.36 -8.58
CA LYS A 35 -6.63 6.40 -9.67
C LYS A 35 -7.10 5.04 -9.15
N ALA A 36 -6.71 4.67 -7.94
CA ALA A 36 -7.14 3.42 -7.29
C ALA A 36 -8.51 3.54 -6.59
N GLY A 37 -9.15 4.71 -6.59
CA GLY A 37 -10.39 4.95 -5.83
C GLY A 37 -10.19 4.98 -4.32
N VAL A 38 -8.96 5.19 -3.85
CA VAL A 38 -8.58 5.22 -2.43
C VAL A 38 -8.33 6.67 -2.00
N THR A 39 -8.81 7.06 -0.83
CA THR A 39 -8.50 8.38 -0.28
C THR A 39 -7.13 8.37 0.41
N ASN A 40 -6.40 9.49 0.40
CA ASN A 40 -5.15 9.60 1.17
C ASN A 40 -5.36 9.41 2.68
N ALA A 41 -6.54 9.76 3.19
CA ALA A 41 -6.90 9.54 4.59
C ALA A 41 -7.03 8.05 4.90
N ALA A 42 -7.72 7.28 4.04
CA ALA A 42 -7.81 5.83 4.17
C ALA A 42 -6.42 5.18 4.10
N TYR A 43 -5.61 5.55 3.12
CA TYR A 43 -4.23 5.07 3.02
C TYR A 43 -3.39 5.43 4.27
N GLY A 44 -3.55 6.64 4.81
CA GLY A 44 -2.93 7.05 6.07
C GLY A 44 -3.39 6.22 7.27
N ASN A 45 -4.67 5.86 7.33
CA ASN A 45 -5.23 5.00 8.36
C ASN A 45 -4.68 3.56 8.27
N TRP A 46 -4.50 3.02 7.06
CA TRP A 46 -3.83 1.73 6.87
C TRP A 46 -2.40 1.75 7.39
N LYS A 47 -1.64 2.80 7.05
CA LYS A 47 -0.25 2.95 7.53
C LYS A 47 -0.16 3.05 9.04
N ARG A 48 -1.17 3.59 9.71
CA ARG A 48 -1.27 3.68 11.17
C ARG A 48 -1.87 2.43 11.83
N GLY A 49 -2.39 1.47 11.06
CA GLY A 49 -3.09 0.31 11.60
C GLY A 49 -4.46 0.63 12.23
N VAL A 50 -5.09 1.75 11.87
CA VAL A 50 -6.43 2.12 12.38
C VAL A 50 -7.49 1.14 11.88
N PHE A 51 -7.36 0.71 10.62
CA PHE A 51 -8.14 -0.36 10.03
C PHE A 51 -7.37 -0.98 8.86
N GLU A 52 -7.78 -2.18 8.46
CA GLU A 52 -7.16 -2.94 7.38
C GLU A 52 -7.79 -2.60 6.01
N PRO A 53 -7.01 -2.64 4.92
CA PRO A 53 -7.56 -2.53 3.56
C PRO A 53 -8.39 -3.77 3.20
N THR A 54 -9.34 -3.61 2.29
CA THR A 54 -9.93 -4.75 1.60
C THR A 54 -8.98 -5.31 0.55
N LEU A 55 -9.12 -6.59 0.20
CA LEU A 55 -8.37 -7.20 -0.92
C LEU A 55 -8.58 -6.43 -2.22
N SER A 56 -9.81 -5.98 -2.51
CA SER A 56 -10.13 -5.18 -3.69
C SER A 56 -9.36 -3.86 -3.72
N SER A 57 -9.19 -3.21 -2.56
CA SER A 57 -8.43 -1.95 -2.46
C SER A 57 -6.93 -2.19 -2.69
N LEU A 58 -6.37 -3.28 -2.15
CA LEU A 58 -4.99 -3.68 -2.41
C LEU A 58 -4.75 -3.96 -3.90
N GLN A 59 -5.65 -4.71 -4.53
CA GLN A 59 -5.59 -5.02 -5.96
C GLN A 59 -5.68 -3.75 -6.83
N ALA A 60 -6.56 -2.81 -6.48
CA ALA A 60 -6.70 -1.55 -7.19
C ALA A 60 -5.41 -0.71 -7.13
N VAL A 61 -4.83 -0.53 -5.94
CA VAL A 61 -3.58 0.23 -5.79
C VAL A 61 -2.42 -0.47 -6.49
N ALA A 62 -2.28 -1.79 -6.33
CA ALA A 62 -1.26 -2.57 -7.01
C ALA A 62 -1.39 -2.46 -8.54
N GLY A 63 -2.60 -2.56 -9.08
CA GLY A 63 -2.87 -2.43 -10.51
C GLY A 63 -2.47 -1.07 -11.07
N VAL A 64 -2.75 0.02 -10.35
CA VAL A 64 -2.30 1.37 -10.73
C VAL A 64 -0.78 1.49 -10.78
N LEU A 65 -0.06 0.67 -10.00
CA LEU A 65 1.39 0.63 -9.95
C LEU A 65 2.00 -0.39 -10.93
N GLY A 66 1.19 -1.15 -11.67
CA GLY A 66 1.64 -2.20 -12.59
C GLY A 66 1.96 -3.54 -11.91
N TYR A 67 1.43 -3.77 -10.70
CA TYR A 67 1.64 -4.99 -9.92
C TYR A 67 0.34 -5.82 -9.82
N ARG A 68 0.50 -7.12 -9.55
CA ARG A 68 -0.60 -8.02 -9.19
C ARG A 68 -0.45 -8.50 -7.75
N VAL A 69 -1.56 -8.61 -7.03
CA VAL A 69 -1.59 -9.27 -5.72
C VAL A 69 -1.64 -10.78 -5.96
N ALA A 70 -0.78 -11.54 -5.28
CA ALA A 70 -0.70 -12.99 -5.38
C ALA A 70 -0.45 -13.61 -4.00
N LEU A 71 -0.87 -14.86 -3.84
CA LEU A 71 -0.55 -15.67 -2.67
C LEU A 71 0.90 -16.18 -2.78
N ILE A 72 1.60 -16.18 -1.64
CA ILE A 72 2.93 -16.78 -1.51
C ILE A 72 2.72 -18.08 -0.72
N PRO A 73 3.22 -19.23 -1.20
CA PRO A 73 3.14 -20.46 -0.42
C PRO A 73 3.92 -20.28 0.89
N GLU A 74 3.35 -20.75 2.00
CA GLU A 74 4.12 -20.90 3.23
C GLU A 74 5.16 -22.00 2.97
N GLU A 75 6.45 -21.70 3.16
CA GLU A 75 7.46 -22.75 3.14
C GLU A 75 7.08 -23.76 4.23
N PRO A 76 6.94 -25.07 3.92
CA PRO A 76 6.74 -26.07 4.96
C PRO A 76 7.94 -25.94 5.91
N GLY A 77 7.64 -25.65 7.18
CA GLY A 77 8.65 -25.42 8.21
C GLY A 77 9.76 -26.47 8.12
N LYS A 78 11.00 -25.98 8.05
CA LYS A 78 12.20 -26.80 8.13
C LYS A 78 12.24 -27.63 9.40
#